data_AF-A0A354BUV0-F1
#
_entry.id   AF-A0A354BUV0-F1
#
_cell.length_a   1.000
_cell.length_b   1.000
_cell.length_c   1.000
_cell.angle_alpha   90.00
_cell.angle_beta   90.00
_cell.angle_gamma   90.00
#
_symmetry.space_group_name_H-M   'P 1'
#
loop_
_entity.id
_entity.type
_entity.pdbx_description
1 polymer ?
#
loop_
_entity_poly.entity_id
_entity_poly.type
_entity_poly.pdbx_seq_one_letter_code
_entity_poly.pdbx_strand_id
1 'polypeptide(L)'
;MANFNEILNHILGVVFIIIVFALAYAYLKPHQLHKRRLVSTLLLKGSYLLYLLILLVIIYMSALVNGGLEKVFFGIEFFAFLLVLFVPTIGIFARKLGQFAKKREGYNYFFSVVNGISIIALLLMYFI
;
A
#
# COMPACT_ATOMS: atom_id res chain seq x y z
N MET A 1 20.58 -26.12 -10.76
CA MET A 1 21.05 -24.80 -11.23
C MET A 1 19.84 -23.90 -11.22
N ALA A 2 19.83 -22.83 -10.42
CA ALA A 2 18.73 -21.86 -10.46
C ALA A 2 18.63 -21.31 -11.89
N ASN A 3 17.41 -21.28 -12.43
CA ASN A 3 17.17 -20.80 -13.78
C ASN A 3 17.51 -19.31 -13.82
N PHE A 4 18.35 -18.86 -14.76
CA PHE A 4 18.70 -17.44 -14.91
C PHE A 4 17.46 -16.54 -14.94
N ASN A 5 16.39 -17.01 -15.59
CA ASN A 5 15.10 -16.30 -15.66
C ASN A 5 14.44 -16.12 -14.28
N GLU A 6 14.55 -17.12 -13.41
CA GLU A 6 14.00 -17.09 -12.05
C GLU A 6 14.74 -16.08 -11.17
N ILE A 7 16.09 -16.11 -11.22
CA ILE A 7 16.93 -15.13 -10.53
C ILE A 7 16.63 -13.72 -11.03
N LEU A 8 16.55 -13.53 -12.35
CA LEU A 8 16.23 -12.24 -12.95
C LEU A 8 14.86 -11.73 -12.49
N ASN A 9 13.83 -12.58 -12.46
CA ASN A 9 12.50 -12.21 -11.99
C ASN A 9 12.49 -11.77 -10.52
N HIS A 10 13.24 -12.45 -9.64
CA HIS A 10 13.37 -12.03 -8.25
C HIS A 10 14.06 -10.67 -8.10
N ILE A 11 15.16 -10.45 -8.85
CA ILE A 11 15.85 -9.15 -8.86
C ILE A 11 14.90 -8.06 -9.34
N LEU A 12 14.20 -8.28 -10.45
CA LEU A 12 13.22 -7.33 -10.99
C LEU A 12 12.09 -7.06 -10.00
N GLY A 13 11.61 -8.08 -9.28
CA GLY A 13 10.60 -7.94 -8.24
C GLY A 13 11.06 -7.05 -7.08
N VAL A 14 12.27 -7.26 -6.57
CA VAL A 14 12.85 -6.43 -5.50
C VAL A 14 13.05 -4.99 -5.97
N VAL A 15 13.59 -4.80 -7.18
CA VAL A 15 13.77 -3.48 -7.79
C VAL A 15 12.42 -2.78 -7.96
N PHE A 16 11.38 -3.50 -8.39
CA PHE A 16 10.03 -2.96 -8.51
C PHE A 16 9.50 -2.45 -7.16
N ILE A 17 9.63 -3.24 -6.08
CA ILE A 17 9.25 -2.82 -4.73
C ILE A 17 9.96 -1.50 -4.36
N ILE A 18 11.29 -1.45 -4.54
CA ILE A 18 12.10 -0.28 -4.20
C ILE A 18 11.64 0.95 -5.00
N ILE A 19 11.44 0.81 -6.30
CA ILE A 19 11.02 1.91 -7.18
C ILE A 19 9.64 2.43 -6.76
N VAL A 20 8.65 1.55 -6.63
CA VAL A 20 7.28 1.97 -6.29
C VAL A 20 7.22 2.62 -4.90
N PHE A 21 7.90 2.02 -3.92
CA PHE A 21 7.96 2.56 -2.58
C PHE A 21 8.69 3.92 -2.54
N ALA A 22 9.82 4.05 -3.22
CA ALA A 22 10.57 5.29 -3.31
C ALA A 22 9.77 6.41 -3.99
N LEU A 23 9.05 6.10 -5.07
CA LEU A 23 8.15 7.04 -5.75
C LEU A 23 7.03 7.51 -4.81
N ALA A 24 6.39 6.59 -4.10
CA ALA A 24 5.36 6.93 -3.13
C ALA A 24 5.91 7.80 -1.98
N TYR A 25 7.10 7.46 -1.46
CA TYR A 25 7.78 8.25 -0.43
C TYR A 25 8.11 9.67 -0.92
N ALA A 26 8.67 9.80 -2.13
CA ALA A 26 9.01 11.07 -2.75
C ALA A 26 7.76 11.92 -3.04
N TYR A 27 6.66 11.30 -3.47
CA TYR A 27 5.38 11.96 -3.70
C TYR A 27 4.76 12.48 -2.40
N LEU A 28 4.79 11.66 -1.35
CA LEU A 28 4.12 11.94 -0.08
C LEU A 28 4.92 12.88 0.83
N LYS A 29 6.25 12.89 0.67
CA LYS A 29 7.22 13.67 1.46
C LYS A 29 6.91 13.61 2.97
N PRO A 30 7.01 12.43 3.61
CA PRO A 30 6.61 12.27 5.01
C PRO A 30 7.41 13.12 5.99
N HIS A 31 8.65 13.45 5.64
CA HIS A 31 9.51 14.39 6.37
C HIS A 31 8.95 15.83 6.41
N GLN A 32 8.08 16.22 5.47
CA GLN A 32 7.41 17.51 5.49
C GLN A 32 6.11 17.41 6.27
N LEU A 33 6.15 17.81 7.55
CA LEU A 33 5.01 17.79 8.46
C LEU A 33 4.47 19.20 8.70
N HIS A 34 3.15 19.31 8.82
CA HIS A 34 2.48 20.58 9.06
C HIS A 34 2.45 20.88 10.56
N LYS A 35 3.08 21.98 11.00
CA LYS A 35 3.27 22.35 12.42
C LYS A 35 2.00 22.31 13.30
N ARG A 36 0.82 22.62 12.75
CA ARG A 36 -0.47 22.63 13.47
C ARG A 36 -1.20 21.27 13.49
N ARG A 37 -0.89 20.36 12.57
CA ARG A 37 -1.60 19.08 12.36
C ARG A 37 -0.61 17.93 12.19
N LEU A 38 0.40 17.90 13.06
CA LEU A 38 1.54 16.99 12.98
C LEU A 38 1.10 15.53 13.12
N VAL A 39 0.35 15.22 14.17
CA VAL A 39 -0.04 13.85 14.52
C VAL A 39 -0.89 13.21 13.44
N SER A 40 -2.01 13.84 13.06
CA SER A 40 -2.90 13.28 12.03
C SER A 40 -2.22 13.14 10.67
N THR A 41 -1.35 14.09 10.30
CA THR A 41 -0.60 14.01 9.04
C THR A 41 0.44 12.89 9.08
N LEU A 42 1.17 12.74 10.18
CA LEU A 42 2.14 11.67 10.36
C LEU A 42 1.47 10.31 10.38
N LEU A 43 0.36 10.15 11.11
CA LEU A 43 -0.42 8.92 11.15
C LEU A 43 -0.90 8.52 9.76
N LEU A 44 -1.48 9.45 8.99
CA LEU A 44 -1.92 9.15 7.62
C LEU A 44 -0.74 8.73 6.73
N LYS A 45 0.34 9.51 6.74
CA LYS A 45 1.48 9.22 5.86
C LYS A 45 2.20 7.93 6.24
N GLY A 46 2.42 7.73 7.54
CA GLY A 46 3.08 6.55 8.09
C GLY A 46 2.27 5.28 7.87
N SER A 47 0.97 5.30 8.21
CA SER A 47 0.08 4.15 7.97
C SER A 47 -0.01 3.80 6.49
N TYR A 48 -0.04 4.79 5.59
CA TYR A 48 -0.05 4.54 4.14
C TYR A 48 1.25 3.91 3.66
N LEU A 49 2.41 4.40 4.10
CA LEU A 49 3.69 3.82 3.71
C LEU A 49 3.83 2.39 4.24
N LEU A 50 3.44 2.13 5.49
CA LEU A 50 3.44 0.79 6.04
C LEU A 50 2.51 -0.14 5.26
N TYR A 51 1.29 0.32 4.98
CA TYR A 51 0.34 -0.40 4.12
C TYR A 51 0.93 -0.74 2.75
N LEU A 52 1.52 0.25 2.08
CA LEU A 52 2.10 0.08 0.75
C LEU A 52 3.26 -0.92 0.75
N LEU A 53 4.11 -0.87 1.77
CA LEU A 53 5.22 -1.83 1.90
C LEU A 53 4.67 -3.26 2.03
N ILE A 54 3.69 -3.48 2.91
CA ILE A 54 3.07 -4.79 3.12
C ILE A 54 2.40 -5.29 1.83
N LEU A 55 1.63 -4.42 1.16
CA LEU A 55 1.01 -4.73 -0.13
C LEU A 55 2.07 -5.18 -1.16
N LEU A 56 3.16 -4.43 -1.30
CA LEU A 56 4.22 -4.72 -2.27
C LEU A 56 4.92 -6.05 -1.98
N VAL A 57 5.19 -6.34 -0.70
CA VAL A 57 5.75 -7.63 -0.27
C VAL A 57 4.78 -8.77 -0.58
N ILE A 58 3.49 -8.61 -0.29
CA ILE A 58 2.47 -9.62 -0.59
C ILE A 58 2.36 -9.86 -2.10
N ILE A 59 2.31 -8.80 -2.91
CA ILE A 59 2.29 -8.93 -4.38
C ILE A 59 3.50 -9.71 -4.88
N TYR A 60 4.70 -9.38 -4.36
CA TYR A 60 5.92 -10.09 -4.71
C TYR A 60 5.85 -11.58 -4.35
N MET A 61 5.44 -11.92 -3.14
CA MET A 61 5.32 -13.31 -2.70
C MET A 61 4.26 -14.05 -3.50
N SER A 62 3.09 -13.44 -3.73
CA SER A 62 2.02 -14.04 -4.52
C SER A 62 2.43 -14.27 -5.97
N ALA A 63 3.07 -13.30 -6.61
CA ALA A 63 3.43 -13.37 -8.02
C ALA A 63 4.62 -14.29 -8.30
N LEU A 64 5.65 -14.27 -7.44
CA LEU A 64 6.93 -14.94 -7.73
C LEU A 64 7.16 -16.20 -6.90
N VAL A 65 6.46 -16.40 -5.77
CA VAL A 65 6.68 -17.56 -4.89
C VAL A 65 5.46 -18.49 -4.89
N ASN A 66 4.24 -17.95 -4.78
CA ASN A 66 3.03 -18.75 -4.60
C ASN A 66 2.29 -19.08 -5.91
N GLY A 67 2.92 -18.86 -7.05
CA GLY A 67 2.40 -19.28 -8.35
C GLY A 67 1.31 -18.40 -8.96
N GLY A 68 1.14 -17.16 -8.47
CA GLY A 68 0.30 -16.12 -9.08
C GLY A 68 -0.70 -15.46 -8.12
N LEU A 69 -1.06 -14.21 -8.39
CA LEU A 69 -2.08 -13.48 -7.62
C LEU A 69 -3.45 -14.17 -7.65
N GLU A 70 -3.84 -14.77 -8.78
CA GLU A 70 -5.11 -15.49 -8.93
C GLU A 70 -5.19 -16.79 -8.11
N LYS A 71 -4.03 -17.36 -7.73
CA LYS A 71 -3.97 -18.54 -6.87
C LYS A 71 -4.02 -18.18 -5.40
N VAL A 72 -3.42 -17.04 -5.03
CA VAL A 72 -3.42 -16.56 -3.64
C VAL A 72 -4.74 -15.88 -3.29
N PHE A 73 -5.33 -15.13 -4.20
CA PHE A 73 -6.62 -14.45 -3.99
C PHE A 73 -7.65 -15.01 -4.97
N PHE A 74 -8.46 -15.97 -4.51
CA PHE A 74 -9.43 -16.64 -5.37
C PHE A 74 -10.86 -16.14 -5.15
N GLY A 75 -11.64 -16.02 -6.22
CA GLY A 75 -13.05 -15.64 -6.15
C GLY A 75 -13.29 -14.28 -5.50
N ILE A 76 -14.03 -14.25 -4.39
CA ILE A 76 -14.42 -13.00 -3.71
C ILE A 76 -13.21 -12.25 -3.11
N GLU A 77 -12.17 -12.97 -2.71
CA GLU A 77 -10.96 -12.40 -2.12
C GLU A 77 -10.16 -11.60 -3.15
N PHE A 78 -10.21 -11.99 -4.43
CA PHE A 78 -9.60 -11.20 -5.50
C PHE A 78 -10.25 -9.80 -5.60
N PHE A 79 -11.58 -9.72 -5.51
CA PHE A 79 -12.28 -8.44 -5.52
C PHE A 79 -12.00 -7.62 -4.26
N ALA A 80 -11.95 -8.26 -3.09
CA ALA A 80 -11.53 -7.61 -1.85
C ALA A 80 -10.10 -7.08 -1.94
N PHE A 81 -9.17 -7.86 -2.53
CA PHE A 81 -7.81 -7.44 -2.81
C PHE A 81 -7.77 -6.22 -3.74
N LEU A 82 -8.59 -6.17 -4.79
CA LEU A 82 -8.69 -4.99 -5.66
C LEU A 82 -9.16 -3.74 -4.90
N LEU A 83 -10.16 -3.88 -4.01
CA LEU A 83 -10.58 -2.77 -3.16
C LEU A 83 -9.43 -2.29 -2.27
N VAL A 84 -8.73 -3.23 -1.65
CA VAL A 84 -7.58 -2.91 -0.81
C VAL A 84 -6.49 -2.24 -1.63
N LEU A 85 -6.17 -2.73 -2.83
CA LEU A 85 -5.16 -2.18 -3.73
C LEU A 85 -5.40 -0.70 -4.05
N PHE A 86 -6.64 -0.33 -4.37
CA PHE A 86 -6.96 1.00 -4.88
C PHE A 86 -7.43 2.00 -3.82
N VAL A 87 -8.23 1.60 -2.83
CA VAL A 87 -8.91 2.55 -1.92
C VAL A 87 -7.94 3.41 -1.10
N PRO A 88 -6.90 2.88 -0.44
CA PRO A 88 -5.88 3.66 0.27
C PRO A 88 -5.16 4.67 -0.65
N THR A 89 -4.78 4.23 -1.85
CA THR A 89 -4.04 5.02 -2.84
C THR A 89 -4.88 6.17 -3.37
N ILE A 90 -6.13 5.89 -3.75
CA ILE A 90 -7.11 6.91 -4.15
C ILE A 90 -7.34 7.88 -2.98
N GLY A 91 -7.42 7.39 -1.76
CA GLY A 91 -7.52 8.20 -0.54
C GLY A 91 -6.40 9.23 -0.39
N ILE A 92 -5.16 8.83 -0.65
CA ILE A 92 -4.02 9.75 -0.63
C ILE A 92 -4.12 10.81 -1.73
N PHE A 93 -4.53 10.44 -2.94
CA PHE A 93 -4.69 11.39 -4.03
C PHE A 93 -5.87 12.34 -3.81
N ALA A 94 -7.01 11.82 -3.38
CA ALA A 94 -8.23 12.59 -3.10
C ALA A 94 -8.02 13.61 -1.98
N ARG A 95 -7.09 13.39 -1.04
CA ARG A 95 -6.72 14.37 -0.01
C ARG A 95 -6.30 15.73 -0.59
N LYS A 96 -5.73 15.75 -1.80
CA LYS A 96 -5.29 16.99 -2.46
C LYS A 96 -6.46 17.79 -3.05
N LEU A 97 -7.65 17.19 -3.18
CA LEU A 97 -8.85 17.88 -3.67
C LEU A 97 -9.31 18.93 -2.65
N GLY A 98 -9.68 20.12 -3.14
CA GLY A 98 -10.02 21.29 -2.31
C GLY A 98 -11.22 21.07 -1.37
N GLN A 99 -12.11 20.14 -1.71
CA GLN A 99 -13.30 19.80 -0.92
C GLN A 99 -12.96 19.29 0.48
N PHE A 100 -11.80 18.65 0.65
CA PHE A 100 -11.37 18.11 1.95
C PHE A 100 -10.51 19.08 2.77
N ALA A 101 -10.23 20.28 2.26
CA ALA A 101 -9.36 21.25 2.92
C ALA A 101 -9.85 21.67 4.32
N LYS A 102 -11.17 21.82 4.48
CA LYS A 102 -11.81 22.27 5.73
C LYS A 102 -11.84 21.19 6.82
N LYS A 103 -11.96 19.91 6.45
CA LYS A 103 -12.01 18.76 7.38
C LYS A 103 -10.79 17.83 7.29
N ARG A 104 -9.62 18.39 6.93
CA ARG A 104 -8.38 17.62 6.70
C ARG A 104 -7.97 16.69 7.83
N GLU A 105 -8.22 17.08 9.08
CA GLU A 105 -7.83 16.28 10.23
C GLU A 105 -8.67 15.01 10.36
N GLY A 106 -10.01 15.13 10.29
CA GLY A 106 -10.90 13.97 10.27
C GLY A 106 -10.64 13.05 9.07
N TYR A 107 -10.38 13.64 7.90
CA TYR A 107 -9.98 12.89 6.70
C TYR A 107 -8.71 12.06 6.94
N ASN A 108 -7.69 12.67 7.54
CA ASN A 108 -6.43 11.99 7.84
C ASN A 108 -6.65 10.79 8.77
N TYR A 109 -7.38 10.96 9.87
CA TYR A 109 -7.66 9.85 10.79
C TYR A 109 -8.49 8.74 10.13
N PHE A 110 -9.52 9.11 9.38
CA PHE A 110 -10.35 8.13 8.65
C PHE A 110 -9.49 7.28 7.72
N PHE A 111 -8.65 7.90 6.89
CA PHE A 111 -7.80 7.14 5.98
C PHE A 111 -6.66 6.40 6.69
N SER A 112 -6.19 6.86 7.86
CA SER A 112 -5.29 6.06 8.70
C SER A 112 -5.94 4.74 9.14
N VAL A 113 -7.21 4.79 9.54
CA VAL A 113 -7.98 3.59 9.90
C VAL A 113 -8.19 2.70 8.69
N VAL A 114 -8.57 3.27 7.54
CA VAL A 114 -8.69 2.52 6.27
C VAL A 114 -7.39 1.81 5.92
N ASN A 115 -6.24 2.49 6.01
CA ASN A 115 -4.93 1.87 5.76
C ASN A 115 -4.68 0.69 6.73
N GLY A 116 -5.01 0.84 8.01
CA GLY A 116 -4.86 -0.23 9.01
C GLY A 116 -5.76 -1.44 8.72
N ILE A 117 -7.03 -1.19 8.37
CA ILE A 117 -7.98 -2.25 7.96
C ILE A 117 -7.48 -2.95 6.70
N SER A 118 -6.97 -2.19 5.72
CA SER A 118 -6.36 -2.74 4.50
C SER A 118 -5.17 -3.65 4.79
N ILE A 119 -4.31 -3.30 5.76
CA ILE A 119 -3.21 -4.16 6.20
C ILE A 119 -3.76 -5.46 6.80
N ILE A 120 -4.72 -5.36 7.73
CA ILE A 120 -5.31 -6.53 8.37
C ILE A 120 -5.96 -7.44 7.32
N ALA A 121 -6.77 -6.88 6.42
CA ALA A 121 -7.41 -7.61 5.34
C ALA A 121 -6.39 -8.32 4.43
N LEU A 122 -5.31 -7.63 4.04
CA LEU A 122 -4.24 -8.22 3.23
C LEU A 122 -3.58 -9.40 3.93
N LEU A 123 -3.25 -9.25 5.21
CA LEU A 123 -2.61 -10.33 5.97
C LEU A 123 -3.56 -11.52 6.14
N LEU A 124 -4.85 -11.27 6.44
CA LEU A 124 -5.84 -12.33 6.55
C LEU A 124 -6.01 -13.08 5.23
N MET A 125 -6.22 -12.37 4.12
CA MET A 125 -6.38 -12.99 2.79
C MET A 125 -5.11 -13.72 2.30
N TYR A 126 -3.93 -13.37 2.83
CA TYR A 126 -2.68 -14.00 2.40
C TYR A 126 -2.33 -15.26 3.22
N PHE A 127 -2.68 -15.28 4.52
CA PHE A 127 -2.28 -16.36 5.43
C PHE A 127 -3.36 -17.39 5.73
N ILE A 128 -4.63 -17.09 5.43
CA ILE A 128 -5.78 -17.98 5.62
C ILE A 128 -6.17 -18.55 4.27
#